data_AF-A0AAW0QPR7-F1
#
_entry.id   AF-A0AAW0QPR7-F1
#
_cell.length_a   1.000
_cell.length_b   1.000
_cell.length_c   1.000
_cell.angle_alpha   90.00
_cell.angle_beta   90.00
_cell.angle_gamma   90.00
#
_symmetry.space_group_name_H-M   'P 1'
#
loop_
_entity.id
_entity.type
_entity.pdbx_description
1 polymer ?
#
loop_
_entity_poly.entity_id
_entity_poly.type
_entity_poly.pdbx_seq_one_letter_code
_entity_poly.pdbx_strand_id
1 'polypeptide(L)'
;MDASARGLEETITTPYSDMVNNATDHLPGRHPRQGLRADDIGWFAAQSFLDPDGYRNKAPTLVGDELAQPDADAIFNTIVWMPMPMSDTVGDMFKWFKAEGYGGDVEACRKAYPEMQSVKTKLEVNKGRWTHWNSKSFSSTQVA
;
A
#
# COMPACT_ATOMS: atom_id res chain seq x y z
N MET A 1 7.79 -9.80 51.98
CA MET A 1 8.40 -8.87 50.99
C MET A 1 8.13 -9.47 49.63
N ASP A 2 7.41 -8.73 48.84
CA ASP A 2 6.48 -9.15 47.79
C ASP A 2 7.18 -9.38 46.44
N ALA A 3 6.83 -10.48 45.76
CA ALA A 3 7.29 -10.86 44.43
C ALA A 3 6.35 -10.37 43.30
N SER A 4 5.42 -9.46 43.60
CA SER A 4 4.37 -8.98 42.67
C SER A 4 4.76 -7.76 41.83
N ALA A 5 6.00 -7.25 41.91
CA ALA A 5 6.38 -5.98 41.25
C ALA A 5 7.16 -6.14 39.93
N ARG A 6 7.23 -7.33 39.33
CA ARG A 6 8.01 -7.57 38.09
C ARG A 6 7.17 -7.75 36.81
N GLY A 7 5.89 -7.36 36.83
CA GLY A 7 4.96 -7.64 35.73
C GLY A 7 4.36 -6.45 35.00
N LEU A 8 4.64 -5.19 35.39
CA LEU A 8 3.84 -4.05 34.94
C LEU A 8 4.62 -2.91 34.26
N GLU A 9 5.94 -3.02 34.10
CA GLU A 9 6.75 -1.97 33.42
C GLU A 9 7.25 -2.34 32.02
N GLU A 10 6.87 -3.51 31.49
CA GLU A 10 7.17 -3.89 30.09
C GLU A 10 6.05 -3.56 29.11
N THR A 11 5.14 -2.65 29.47
CA THR A 11 4.32 -1.92 28.47
C THR A 11 5.18 -0.82 27.82
N ILE A 12 6.37 -1.22 27.35
CA ILE A 12 7.24 -0.36 26.57
C ILE A 12 6.59 -0.24 25.21
N THR A 13 6.30 1.01 24.85
CA THR A 13 5.86 1.46 23.53
C THR A 13 6.58 0.66 22.43
N THR A 14 5.97 -0.40 21.92
CA THR A 14 6.46 -1.05 20.72
C THR A 14 6.51 0.04 19.65
N PRO A 15 7.69 0.39 19.12
CA PRO A 15 7.79 1.40 18.08
C PRO A 15 6.81 1.06 16.96
N TYR A 16 6.16 2.07 16.39
CA TYR A 16 5.19 1.86 15.31
C TYR A 16 5.78 0.99 14.18
N SER A 17 7.08 1.16 13.87
CA SER A 17 7.82 0.32 12.94
C SER A 17 7.81 -1.16 13.31
N ASP A 18 7.93 -1.50 14.60
CA ASP A 18 8.00 -2.87 15.08
C ASP A 18 6.60 -3.52 15.11
N MET A 19 5.56 -2.72 15.37
CA MET A 19 4.17 -3.16 15.20
C MET A 19 3.86 -3.50 13.74
N VAL A 20 4.29 -2.66 12.81
CA VAL A 20 4.11 -2.88 11.36
C VAL A 20 4.93 -4.07 10.89
N ASN A 21 6.19 -4.21 11.32
CA ASN A 21 7.03 -5.35 10.98
C ASN A 21 6.39 -6.67 11.48
N ASN A 22 5.92 -6.73 12.73
CA ASN A 22 5.26 -7.92 13.27
C ASN A 22 3.90 -8.20 12.61
N ALA A 23 3.11 -7.16 12.34
CA ALA A 23 1.81 -7.28 11.66
C ALA A 23 1.94 -7.57 10.16
N THR A 24 3.13 -7.48 9.58
CA THR A 24 3.38 -7.82 8.16
C THR A 24 4.30 -9.02 8.00
N ASP A 25 4.74 -9.64 9.09
CA ASP A 25 5.67 -10.79 9.08
C ASP A 25 5.05 -12.04 8.42
N HIS A 26 3.71 -12.15 8.48
CA HIS A 26 2.93 -13.19 7.79
C HIS A 26 2.56 -12.80 6.35
N LEU A 27 2.70 -11.53 5.99
CA LEU A 27 2.64 -11.08 4.61
C LEU A 27 4.00 -11.35 3.97
N PRO A 28 4.07 -11.54 2.65
CA PRO A 28 5.31 -11.93 1.99
C PRO A 28 6.33 -10.77 1.95
N GLY A 29 6.99 -10.50 3.08
CA GLY A 29 8.24 -9.72 3.22
C GLY A 29 8.33 -8.36 2.52
N ARG A 30 9.57 -7.87 2.40
CA ARG A 30 9.96 -6.66 1.64
C ARG A 30 9.76 -6.77 0.12
N HIS A 31 9.02 -7.76 -0.38
CA HIS A 31 8.77 -7.89 -1.81
C HIS A 31 7.96 -6.69 -2.29
N PRO A 32 8.49 -5.91 -3.26
CA PRO A 32 7.76 -4.79 -3.80
C PRO A 32 6.49 -5.26 -4.50
N ARG A 33 5.40 -4.53 -4.31
CA ARG A 33 4.15 -4.73 -5.05
C ARG A 33 3.95 -3.60 -6.02
N GLN A 34 3.62 -3.98 -7.24
CA GLN A 34 3.30 -3.08 -8.32
C GLN A 34 1.85 -2.65 -8.21
N GLY A 35 1.62 -1.35 -8.34
CA GLY A 35 0.30 -0.73 -8.29
C GLY A 35 0.15 0.35 -9.33
N LEU A 36 -1.10 0.64 -9.68
CA LEU A 36 -1.45 1.79 -10.49
C LEU A 36 -2.69 2.48 -9.96
N ARG A 37 -2.81 3.77 -10.28
CA ARG A 37 -4.04 4.52 -10.05
C ARG A 37 -5.07 4.15 -11.12
N ALA A 38 -6.32 3.95 -10.71
CA ALA A 38 -7.41 3.66 -11.64
C ALA A 38 -7.58 4.75 -12.71
N ASP A 39 -7.38 6.03 -12.35
CA ASP A 39 -7.51 7.15 -13.29
C ASP A 39 -6.43 7.11 -14.41
N ASP A 40 -5.26 6.52 -14.15
CA ASP A 40 -4.19 6.40 -15.14
C ASP A 40 -4.54 5.34 -16.21
N ILE A 41 -5.38 4.34 -15.87
CA ILE A 41 -5.93 3.37 -16.83
C ILE A 41 -6.71 4.10 -17.91
N GLY A 42 -7.50 5.10 -17.53
CA GLY A 42 -8.30 5.90 -18.47
C GLY A 42 -7.43 6.61 -19.50
N TRP A 43 -6.26 7.11 -19.09
CA TRP A 43 -5.31 7.74 -20.01
C TRP A 43 -4.74 6.73 -21.01
N PHE A 44 -4.25 5.57 -20.56
CA PHE A 44 -3.73 4.52 -21.45
C PHE A 44 -4.81 3.95 -22.38
N ALA A 45 -6.03 3.79 -21.88
CA ALA A 45 -7.17 3.38 -22.70
C ALA A 45 -7.42 4.40 -23.81
N ALA A 46 -7.42 5.70 -23.50
CA ALA A 46 -7.58 6.75 -24.50
C ALA A 46 -6.43 6.73 -25.55
N GLN A 47 -5.17 6.55 -25.12
CA GLN A 47 -4.06 6.44 -26.05
C GLN A 47 -4.20 5.25 -27.00
N SER A 48 -4.74 4.12 -26.53
CA SER A 48 -4.94 2.94 -27.38
C SER A 48 -5.89 3.20 -28.57
N PHE A 49 -6.82 4.15 -28.43
CA PHE A 49 -7.71 4.57 -29.49
C PHE A 49 -7.12 5.66 -30.39
N LEU A 50 -6.29 6.55 -29.84
CA LEU A 50 -5.66 7.65 -30.58
C LEU A 50 -4.45 7.20 -31.41
N ASP A 51 -3.76 6.15 -30.97
CA ASP A 51 -2.63 5.53 -31.67
C ASP A 51 -2.86 4.01 -31.87
N PRO A 52 -3.75 3.61 -32.79
CA PRO A 52 -4.01 2.19 -33.02
C PRO A 52 -2.76 1.42 -33.48
N ASP A 53 -1.85 2.04 -34.21
CA ASP A 53 -0.63 1.37 -34.70
C ASP A 53 0.34 1.07 -33.55
N GLY A 54 0.41 1.98 -32.57
CA GLY A 54 1.19 1.82 -31.36
C GLY A 54 0.62 0.84 -30.34
N TYR A 55 -0.69 0.52 -30.37
CA TYR A 55 -1.34 -0.27 -29.30
C TYR A 55 -2.12 -1.50 -29.77
N ARG A 56 -2.46 -1.62 -31.05
CA ARG A 56 -3.19 -2.78 -31.59
C ARG A 56 -2.44 -4.07 -31.31
N ASN A 57 -3.17 -5.08 -30.81
CA ASN A 57 -2.66 -6.40 -30.45
C ASN A 57 -1.53 -6.38 -29.39
N LYS A 58 -1.43 -5.31 -28.59
CA LYS A 58 -0.54 -5.23 -27.44
C LYS A 58 -1.32 -5.37 -26.14
N ALA A 59 -0.67 -5.93 -25.13
CA ALA A 59 -1.21 -6.06 -23.77
C ALA A 59 -0.16 -5.59 -22.76
N PRO A 60 0.16 -4.28 -22.70
CA PRO A 60 1.15 -3.78 -21.76
C PRO A 60 0.63 -3.91 -20.32
N THR A 61 1.46 -4.43 -19.43
CA THR A 61 1.21 -4.34 -17.99
C THR A 61 1.37 -2.90 -17.54
N LEU A 62 0.31 -2.29 -17.04
CA LEU A 62 0.31 -0.91 -16.58
C LEU A 62 0.72 -0.83 -15.10
N VAL A 63 1.79 -0.10 -14.81
CA VAL A 63 2.30 0.07 -13.44
C VAL A 63 2.74 1.53 -13.23
N GLY A 64 2.24 2.15 -12.15
CA GLY A 64 2.59 3.53 -11.78
C GLY A 64 3.59 3.63 -10.63
N ASP A 65 3.62 2.62 -9.76
CA ASP A 65 4.51 2.57 -8.60
C ASP A 65 4.84 1.13 -8.20
N GLU A 66 5.94 0.96 -7.48
CA GLU A 66 6.40 -0.32 -6.97
C GLU A 66 6.94 -0.15 -5.54
N LEU A 67 6.20 -0.64 -4.55
CA LEU A 67 6.48 -0.39 -3.14
C LEU A 67 6.35 -1.67 -2.30
N ALA A 68 7.28 -1.88 -1.37
CA ALA A 68 7.11 -2.90 -0.35
C ALA A 68 6.01 -2.50 0.64
N GLN A 69 5.42 -3.47 1.37
CA GLN A 69 4.36 -3.18 2.34
C GLN A 69 4.77 -2.21 3.45
N PRO A 70 5.96 -2.33 4.06
CA PRO A 70 6.38 -1.39 5.10
C PRO A 70 6.56 0.03 4.56
N ASP A 71 7.05 0.19 3.33
CA ASP A 71 7.23 1.52 2.71
C ASP A 71 5.88 2.17 2.39
N ALA A 72 4.94 1.38 1.87
CA ALA A 72 3.59 1.84 1.61
C ALA A 72 2.89 2.30 2.91
N ASP A 73 3.01 1.51 3.99
CA ASP A 73 2.46 1.85 5.30
C ASP A 73 3.11 3.12 5.88
N ALA A 74 4.45 3.24 5.80
CA ALA A 74 5.15 4.42 6.26
C ALA A 74 4.72 5.71 5.53
N ILE A 75 4.54 5.64 4.21
CA ILE A 75 4.01 6.74 3.40
C ILE A 75 2.60 7.10 3.86
N PHE A 76 1.75 6.10 4.06
CA PHE A 76 0.36 6.30 4.48
C PHE A 76 0.28 6.94 5.86
N ASN A 77 1.02 6.42 6.84
CA ASN A 77 1.08 6.98 8.19
C ASN A 77 1.58 8.43 8.18
N THR A 78 2.61 8.73 7.39
CA THR A 78 3.14 10.10 7.30
C THR A 78 2.10 11.11 6.78
N ILE A 79 1.26 10.70 5.83
CA ILE A 79 0.30 11.60 5.16
C ILE A 79 -1.03 11.68 5.92
N VAL A 80 -1.52 10.53 6.37
CA VAL A 80 -2.87 10.34 6.92
C VAL A 80 -2.87 10.27 8.45
N TRP A 81 -1.70 10.09 9.07
CA TRP A 81 -1.49 9.99 10.52
C TRP A 81 -2.19 8.79 11.17
N MET A 82 -2.26 7.68 10.45
CA MET A 82 -2.86 6.43 10.90
C MET A 82 -2.21 5.23 10.19
N PRO A 83 -2.29 4.00 10.75
CA PRO A 83 -1.82 2.82 10.03
C PRO A 83 -2.62 2.54 8.77
N MET A 84 -1.93 1.98 7.76
CA MET A 84 -2.59 1.54 6.53
C MET A 84 -3.57 0.41 6.86
N PRO A 85 -4.84 0.52 6.41
CA PRO A 85 -5.78 -0.58 6.55
C PRO A 85 -5.30 -1.79 5.76
N MET A 86 -5.21 -2.94 6.43
CA MET A 86 -4.85 -4.21 5.83
C MET A 86 -6.10 -5.04 5.56
N SER A 87 -6.09 -5.79 4.45
CA SER A 87 -7.19 -6.67 4.06
C SER A 87 -6.72 -8.11 4.06
N ASP A 88 -7.41 -8.94 4.85
CA ASP A 88 -7.08 -10.35 5.04
C ASP A 88 -7.62 -11.25 3.90
N THR A 89 -8.40 -10.68 2.97
CA THR A 89 -9.24 -11.46 2.02
C THR A 89 -8.59 -11.79 0.68
N VAL A 90 -7.28 -11.55 0.51
CA VAL A 90 -6.59 -11.71 -0.79
C VAL A 90 -5.35 -12.62 -0.70
N GLY A 91 -5.39 -13.62 0.20
CA GLY A 91 -4.25 -14.50 0.50
C GLY A 91 -3.61 -15.18 -0.71
N ASP A 92 -4.40 -15.70 -1.66
CA ASP A 92 -3.85 -16.35 -2.86
C ASP A 92 -3.21 -15.35 -3.85
N MET A 93 -3.75 -14.14 -3.94
CA MET A 93 -3.15 -13.04 -4.73
C MET A 93 -1.80 -12.63 -4.15
N PHE A 94 -1.66 -12.55 -2.82
CA PHE A 94 -0.38 -12.26 -2.19
C PHE A 94 0.66 -13.38 -2.37
N LYS A 95 0.22 -14.65 -2.36
CA LYS A 95 1.11 -15.79 -2.71
C LYS A 95 1.63 -15.65 -4.14
N TRP A 96 0.77 -15.26 -5.09
CA TRP A 96 1.17 -15.04 -6.48
C TRP A 96 2.12 -13.83 -6.64
N PHE A 97 1.88 -12.71 -5.95
CA PHE A 97 2.82 -11.57 -5.95
C PHE A 97 4.23 -11.95 -5.50
N LYS A 98 4.34 -12.89 -4.56
CA LYS A 98 5.64 -13.39 -4.09
C LYS A 98 6.35 -14.22 -5.16
N ALA A 99 5.61 -15.06 -5.87
CA ALA A 99 6.17 -16.03 -6.81
C ALA A 99 6.49 -15.40 -8.17
N GLU A 100 5.64 -14.51 -8.65
CA GLU A 100 5.66 -14.00 -10.03
C GLU A 100 5.61 -12.48 -10.07
N GLY A 101 4.60 -11.88 -9.45
CA GLY A 101 4.33 -10.44 -9.57
C GLY A 101 3.83 -10.03 -10.97
N TYR A 102 3.42 -8.77 -11.12
CA TYR A 102 2.88 -8.28 -12.41
C TYR A 102 3.94 -8.11 -13.50
N GLY A 103 5.22 -7.94 -13.14
CA GLY A 103 6.33 -7.84 -14.08
C GLY A 103 6.27 -6.64 -15.02
N GLY A 104 5.54 -5.59 -14.65
CA GLY A 104 5.44 -4.37 -15.45
C GLY A 104 6.65 -3.46 -15.28
N ASP A 105 6.82 -2.54 -16.22
CA ASP A 105 7.93 -1.59 -16.26
C ASP A 105 7.44 -0.19 -15.90
N VAL A 106 7.74 0.25 -14.67
CA VAL A 106 7.35 1.56 -14.15
C VAL A 106 8.01 2.70 -14.95
N GLU A 107 9.26 2.53 -15.36
CA GLU A 107 9.99 3.56 -16.11
C GLU A 107 9.41 3.71 -17.52
N ALA A 108 9.10 2.61 -18.20
CA ALA A 108 8.42 2.64 -19.49
C ALA A 108 7.03 3.28 -19.39
N CYS A 109 6.25 2.94 -18.36
CA CYS A 109 4.92 3.53 -18.15
C CYS A 109 5.02 5.05 -17.88
N ARG A 110 5.96 5.49 -17.05
CA ARG A 110 6.20 6.92 -16.78
C ARG A 110 6.76 7.66 -17.99
N LYS A 111 7.55 7.01 -18.83
CA LYS A 111 8.02 7.59 -20.09
C LYS A 111 6.87 7.78 -21.07
N ALA A 112 5.94 6.84 -21.13
CA ALA A 112 4.72 6.96 -21.94
C ALA A 112 3.77 8.03 -21.37
N TYR A 113 3.59 8.07 -20.05
CA TYR A 113 2.76 9.05 -19.36
C TYR A 113 3.54 9.79 -18.26
N PRO A 114 4.21 10.91 -18.58
CA PRO A 114 5.02 11.64 -17.60
C PRO A 114 4.26 12.21 -16.39
N GLU A 115 2.94 12.36 -16.48
CA GLU A 115 2.10 12.85 -15.37
C GLU A 115 1.58 11.71 -14.47
N MET A 116 1.96 10.45 -14.77
CA MET A 116 1.56 9.29 -13.98
C MET A 116 1.94 9.48 -12.50
N GLN A 117 0.97 9.30 -11.61
CA GLN A 117 1.13 9.71 -10.22
C GLN A 117 1.62 8.56 -9.34
N SER A 118 2.56 8.88 -8.43
CA SER A 118 2.97 7.97 -7.36
C SER A 118 1.86 7.76 -6.33
N VAL A 119 1.96 6.68 -5.54
CA VAL A 119 1.07 6.41 -4.40
C VAL A 119 1.09 7.60 -3.42
N LYS A 120 2.28 8.16 -3.15
CA LYS A 120 2.46 9.33 -2.30
C LYS A 120 1.67 10.54 -2.80
N THR A 121 1.82 10.90 -4.07
CA THR A 121 1.11 12.02 -4.69
C THR A 121 -0.40 11.84 -4.58
N LYS A 122 -0.88 10.63 -4.86
CA LYS A 122 -2.31 10.33 -4.80
C LYS A 122 -2.87 10.42 -3.37
N LEU A 123 -2.10 9.96 -2.37
CA LEU A 123 -2.50 10.05 -0.97
C LEU A 123 -2.58 11.51 -0.49
N GLU A 124 -1.64 12.37 -0.85
CA GLU A 124 -1.68 13.79 -0.48
C GLU A 124 -2.93 14.49 -1.01
N VAL A 125 -3.30 14.23 -2.27
CA VAL A 125 -4.52 14.78 -2.88
C VAL A 125 -5.79 14.25 -2.21
N ASN A 126 -5.75 13.01 -1.70
CA ASN A 126 -6.94 12.31 -1.20
C ASN A 126 -7.03 12.22 0.33
N LYS A 127 -6.08 12.77 1.10
CA LYS A 127 -6.01 12.58 2.57
C LYS A 127 -7.30 12.93 3.31
N GLY A 128 -8.05 13.94 2.83
CA GLY A 128 -9.34 14.33 3.39
C GLY A 128 -10.41 13.22 3.35
N ARG A 129 -10.32 12.27 2.40
CA ARG A 129 -11.26 11.14 2.29
C ARG A 129 -11.10 10.12 3.43
N TRP A 130 -9.96 10.11 4.10
CA TRP A 130 -9.67 9.18 5.19
C TRP A 130 -10.10 9.71 6.57
N THR A 131 -10.50 10.97 6.65
CA THR A 131 -10.85 11.64 7.93
C THR A 131 -12.05 11.02 8.66
N HIS A 132 -13.00 10.41 7.93
CA HIS A 132 -14.18 9.78 8.53
C HIS A 132 -13.90 8.40 9.15
N TRP A 133 -12.73 7.80 8.88
CA TRP A 133 -12.30 6.54 9.50
C TRP A 133 -11.72 6.75 10.90
N ASN A 134 -11.41 7.99 11.26
CA ASN A 134 -10.78 8.34 12.55
C ASN A 134 -11.75 8.21 13.75
N SER A 135 -13.08 8.22 13.52
CA SER A 135 -14.06 8.25 14.63
C SER A 135 -14.70 6.92 15.00
N LYS A 136 -14.50 5.84 14.22
CA LYS A 136 -15.24 4.57 14.43
C LYS A 136 -14.38 3.31 14.61
N SER A 137 -13.09 3.34 14.29
CA SER A 137 -12.30 2.10 14.19
C SER A 137 -11.27 1.88 15.31
N PHE A 138 -11.08 2.85 16.22
CA PHE A 138 -10.09 2.76 17.32
C PHE A 138 -10.71 2.76 18.73
N SER A 139 -12.00 2.44 18.85
CA SER A 139 -12.62 2.10 20.14
C SER A 139 -12.43 0.61 20.42
N SER A 140 -11.23 0.20 20.80
CA SER A 140 -11.02 -1.08 21.49
C SER A 140 -10.38 -0.84 22.86
N THR A 141 -11.12 -0.13 23.71
CA THR A 141 -11.03 -0.32 25.16
C THR A 141 -12.38 -0.81 25.65
N GLN A 142 -12.58 -2.12 25.59
CA GLN A 142 -13.33 -2.81 26.63
C GLN A 142 -12.37 -3.83 27.24
N VAL A 143 -11.65 -3.35 28.25
CA VAL A 143 -11.21 -4.19 29.36
C VAL A 143 -12.45 -4.84 29.97
N ALA A 144 -12.45 -6.17 30.01
CA ALA A 144 -13.30 -6.98 30.86
C ALA A 144 -12.39 -7.85 31.73
#